data_AF-A0A8T0Z382-F1
#
_entry.id   AF-A0A8T0Z382-F1
#
_cell.length_a   1.000
_cell.length_b   1.000
_cell.length_c   1.000
_cell.angle_alpha   90.00
_cell.angle_beta   90.00
_cell.angle_gamma   90.00
#
_symmetry.space_group_name_H-M   'P 1'
#
loop_
_entity.id
_entity.type
_entity.pdbx_description
1 polymer ?
#
loop_
_entity_poly.entity_id
_entity_poly.type
_entity_poly.pdbx_seq_one_letter_code
_entity_poly.pdbx_strand_id
1 'polypeptide(L)'
;WTWKVAYTPGIEADAKLYEEKTGIKVKLETFTPDDTYRQKFQAAANSKNLPDIVNWWATAGDSIENSVLELSGEVDDELLNSYYSAAMDPIIVTQSQVDSWKEDKNATTIQKSLKTGQFYGLPLDIGGFFTFYGNKKLIEEAGLTAEAPKTWEEFVTMMETVKEKTGTPGLVFGAKLPDLWENWAGSALSIMLNEPQGY
;
A
#
# COMPACT_ATOMS: atom_id res chain seq x y z
N TRP A 1 8.92 -12.64 4.14
CA TRP A 1 9.75 -11.50 3.70
C TRP A 1 8.90 -10.23 3.66
N THR A 2 9.51 -9.05 3.89
CA THR A 2 8.81 -7.75 3.76
C THR A 2 9.74 -6.65 3.24
N TRP A 3 9.18 -5.58 2.69
CA TRP A 3 9.89 -4.31 2.46
C TRP A 3 9.46 -3.21 3.44
N LYS A 4 8.45 -3.46 4.28
CA LYS A 4 7.89 -2.48 5.23
C LYS A 4 8.75 -2.42 6.50
N VAL A 5 9.91 -1.75 6.42
CA VAL A 5 10.88 -1.64 7.53
C VAL A 5 10.21 -1.16 8.83
N ALA A 6 9.31 -0.17 8.76
CA ALA A 6 8.61 0.36 9.92
C ALA A 6 7.70 -0.66 10.65
N TYR A 7 7.32 -1.75 9.97
CA TYR A 7 6.43 -2.79 10.48
C TYR A 7 7.22 -3.92 11.16
N THR A 8 8.54 -3.98 10.93
CA THR A 8 9.43 -5.02 11.44
C THR A 8 9.25 -5.26 12.94
N PRO A 9 9.24 -4.23 13.83
CA PRO A 9 9.08 -4.47 15.27
C PRO A 9 7.74 -5.12 15.64
N GLY A 10 6.66 -4.77 14.94
CA GLY A 10 5.33 -5.36 15.15
C GLY A 10 5.30 -6.82 14.69
N ILE A 11 5.79 -7.09 13.47
CA ILE A 11 5.85 -8.44 12.92
C ILE A 11 6.75 -9.36 13.76
N GLU A 12 7.87 -8.86 14.29
CA GLU A 12 8.75 -9.62 15.21
C GLU A 12 8.08 -9.94 16.55
N ALA A 13 7.27 -9.00 17.08
CA ALA A 13 6.48 -9.24 18.28
C ALA A 13 5.42 -10.32 18.03
N ASP A 14 4.70 -10.25 16.90
CA ASP A 14 3.71 -11.26 16.50
C ASP A 14 4.35 -12.63 16.27
N ALA A 15 5.52 -12.67 15.61
CA ALA A 15 6.30 -13.87 15.41
C ALA A 15 6.67 -14.54 16.74
N LYS A 16 7.08 -13.75 17.74
CA LYS A 16 7.39 -14.26 19.08
C LYS A 16 6.14 -14.82 19.77
N LEU A 17 5.01 -14.11 19.71
CA LEU A 17 3.75 -14.58 20.29
C LEU A 17 3.27 -15.86 19.60
N TYR A 18 3.46 -15.97 18.28
CA TYR A 18 3.13 -17.17 17.53
C TYR A 18 4.03 -18.35 17.91
N GLU A 19 5.34 -18.13 18.06
CA GLU A 19 6.29 -19.15 18.55
C GLU A 19 5.92 -19.62 19.97
N GLU A 20 5.58 -18.71 20.88
CA GLU A 20 5.15 -19.05 22.24
C GLU A 20 3.88 -19.93 22.25
N LYS A 21 2.95 -19.70 21.32
CA LYS A 21 1.67 -20.43 21.23
C LYS A 21 1.78 -21.77 20.51
N THR A 22 2.64 -21.86 19.49
CA THR A 22 2.64 -22.98 18.53
C THR A 22 3.93 -23.78 18.55
N GLY A 23 5.01 -23.24 19.13
CA GLY A 23 6.37 -23.76 19.00
C GLY A 23 6.99 -23.52 17.62
N ILE A 24 6.29 -22.85 16.69
CA ILE A 24 6.77 -22.58 15.34
C ILE A 24 7.48 -21.24 15.32
N LYS A 25 8.77 -21.27 14.97
CA LYS A 25 9.58 -20.06 14.84
C LYS A 25 9.34 -19.39 13.48
N VAL A 26 9.00 -18.11 13.50
CA VAL A 26 8.89 -17.27 12.30
C VAL A 26 10.15 -16.40 12.18
N LYS A 27 10.83 -16.48 11.04
CA LYS A 27 12.00 -15.65 10.73
C LYS A 27 11.63 -14.55 9.75
N LEU A 28 11.70 -13.30 10.20
CA LEU A 28 11.50 -12.15 9.33
C LEU A 28 12.80 -11.81 8.58
N GLU A 29 12.67 -11.55 7.28
CA GLU A 29 13.75 -10.95 6.49
C GLU A 29 13.18 -9.75 5.73
N THR A 30 13.90 -8.63 5.83
CA THR A 30 13.47 -7.35 5.30
C THR A 30 14.40 -6.90 4.18
N PHE A 31 13.83 -6.51 3.04
CA PHE A 31 14.57 -6.01 1.88
C PHE A 31 13.97 -4.68 1.44
N THR A 32 14.78 -3.63 1.37
CA THR A 32 14.35 -2.28 1.03
C THR A 32 15.41 -1.64 0.11
N PRO A 33 15.05 -0.77 -0.85
CA PRO A 33 13.71 -0.26 -1.18
C PRO A 33 12.79 -1.28 -1.88
N ASP A 34 11.54 -0.88 -2.17
CA ASP A 34 10.51 -1.72 -2.81
C ASP A 34 11.02 -2.43 -4.09
N ASP A 35 11.74 -1.71 -4.95
CA ASP A 35 12.33 -2.29 -6.16
C ASP A 35 13.30 -3.44 -5.87
N THR A 36 14.13 -3.31 -4.83
CA THR A 36 15.06 -4.36 -4.42
C THR A 36 14.31 -5.58 -3.89
N TYR A 37 13.21 -5.36 -3.16
CA TYR A 37 12.33 -6.42 -2.71
C TYR A 37 11.69 -7.18 -3.89
N ARG A 38 11.12 -6.46 -4.86
CA ARG A 38 10.48 -7.05 -6.05
C ARG A 38 11.49 -7.82 -6.90
N GLN A 39 12.69 -7.29 -7.12
CA GLN A 39 13.76 -8.00 -7.83
C GLN A 39 14.17 -9.29 -7.11
N LYS A 40 14.29 -9.25 -5.78
CA LYS A 40 14.59 -10.44 -4.99
C LYS A 40 13.48 -11.48 -5.08
N PHE A 41 12.21 -11.07 -4.99
CA PHE A 41 11.07 -11.96 -5.18
C PHE A 41 11.13 -12.64 -6.55
N GLN A 42 11.32 -11.89 -7.63
CA GLN A 42 11.41 -12.44 -8.99
C GLN A 42 12.54 -13.47 -9.13
N ALA A 43 13.74 -13.18 -8.61
CA ALA A 43 14.86 -14.12 -8.64
C ALA A 43 14.57 -15.40 -7.82
N ALA A 44 13.92 -15.26 -6.66
CA ALA A 44 13.53 -16.37 -5.81
C ALA A 44 12.41 -17.22 -6.41
N ALA A 45 11.41 -16.60 -7.05
CA ALA A 45 10.34 -17.29 -7.77
C ALA A 45 10.92 -18.15 -8.92
N ASN A 46 11.80 -17.57 -9.73
CA ASN A 46 12.46 -18.27 -10.84
C ASN A 46 13.34 -19.44 -10.38
N SER A 47 13.98 -19.31 -9.22
CA SER A 47 14.82 -20.36 -8.63
C SER A 47 14.04 -21.33 -7.73
N LYS A 48 12.71 -21.17 -7.61
CA LYS A 48 11.84 -21.95 -6.72
C LYS A 48 12.31 -21.95 -5.26
N ASN A 49 12.76 -20.79 -4.78
CA ASN A 49 13.32 -20.59 -3.44
C ASN A 49 12.68 -19.37 -2.75
N LEU A 50 11.37 -19.23 -2.89
CA LEU A 50 10.58 -18.23 -2.16
C LEU A 50 10.45 -18.60 -0.68
N PRO A 51 10.28 -17.61 0.22
CA PRO A 51 9.93 -17.89 1.61
C PRO A 51 8.48 -18.39 1.70
N ASP A 52 8.08 -18.86 2.88
CA ASP A 52 6.72 -19.34 3.13
C ASP A 52 5.67 -18.21 3.03
N ILE A 53 6.03 -17.00 3.46
CA ILE A 53 5.15 -15.83 3.46
C ILE A 53 5.90 -14.64 2.88
N VAL A 54 5.25 -13.94 1.94
CA VAL A 54 5.72 -12.67 1.37
C VAL A 54 4.68 -11.60 1.66
N ASN A 55 5.13 -10.39 1.97
CA ASN A 55 4.25 -9.24 1.80
C ASN A 55 4.15 -8.95 0.30
N TRP A 56 3.06 -8.37 -0.15
CA TRP A 56 2.94 -7.76 -1.47
C TRP A 56 1.97 -6.59 -1.45
N TRP A 57 2.04 -5.71 -2.43
CA TRP A 57 1.06 -4.63 -2.53
C TRP A 57 -0.32 -5.22 -2.83
N ALA A 58 -1.35 -4.66 -2.20
CA ALA A 58 -2.72 -5.12 -2.36
C ALA A 58 -3.22 -4.81 -3.78
N THR A 59 -3.11 -5.79 -4.67
CA THR A 59 -3.59 -5.73 -6.05
C THR A 59 -3.80 -7.14 -6.59
N ALA A 60 -4.70 -7.29 -7.54
CA ALA A 60 -4.90 -8.53 -8.29
C ALA A 60 -4.29 -8.38 -9.70
N GLY A 61 -3.56 -9.40 -10.15
CA GLY A 61 -2.98 -9.45 -11.49
C GLY A 61 -1.61 -8.78 -11.62
N ASP A 62 -0.82 -8.71 -10.55
CA ASP A 62 0.56 -8.16 -10.57
C ASP A 62 1.60 -9.20 -11.01
N SER A 63 1.15 -10.30 -11.61
CA SER A 63 1.97 -11.37 -12.19
C SER A 63 2.80 -12.15 -11.17
N ILE A 64 2.39 -12.14 -9.89
CA ILE A 64 2.97 -13.00 -8.84
C ILE A 64 2.17 -14.28 -8.63
N GLU A 65 0.95 -14.36 -9.17
CA GLU A 65 -0.06 -15.38 -8.89
C GLU A 65 0.36 -16.79 -9.35
N ASN A 66 1.34 -16.90 -10.24
CA ASN A 66 1.94 -18.17 -10.62
C ASN A 66 2.98 -18.70 -9.60
N SER A 67 3.33 -17.89 -8.61
CA SER A 67 4.43 -18.11 -7.67
C SER A 67 3.97 -18.18 -6.22
N VAL A 68 2.71 -17.84 -5.94
CA VAL A 68 2.11 -17.84 -4.60
C VAL A 68 0.83 -18.70 -4.58
N LEU A 69 0.39 -19.07 -3.37
CA LEU A 69 -0.80 -19.91 -3.18
C LEU A 69 -2.08 -19.11 -3.48
N GLU A 70 -3.00 -19.72 -4.21
CA GLU A 70 -4.36 -19.23 -4.40
C GLU A 70 -5.20 -19.59 -3.17
N LEU A 71 -5.83 -18.60 -2.52
CA LEU A 71 -6.39 -18.73 -1.18
C LEU A 71 -7.92 -18.87 -1.13
N SER A 72 -8.66 -18.68 -2.24
CA SER A 72 -10.13 -18.66 -2.22
C SER A 72 -10.80 -19.98 -1.85
N GLY A 73 -10.06 -21.09 -1.82
CA GLY A 73 -10.50 -22.38 -1.27
C GLY A 73 -9.80 -22.83 0.01
N GLU A 74 -8.80 -22.07 0.48
CA GLU A 74 -7.95 -22.42 1.62
C GLU A 74 -8.32 -21.66 2.89
N VAL A 75 -9.13 -20.60 2.76
CA VAL A 75 -9.55 -19.73 3.86
C VAL A 75 -11.07 -19.79 3.99
N ASP A 76 -11.55 -20.00 5.22
CA ASP A 76 -12.98 -20.04 5.50
C ASP A 76 -13.62 -18.65 5.60
N ASP A 77 -14.95 -18.63 5.49
CA ASP A 77 -15.73 -17.40 5.60
C ASP A 77 -15.60 -16.74 6.98
N GLU A 78 -15.32 -17.51 8.04
CA GLU A 78 -15.14 -16.95 9.39
C GLU A 78 -13.92 -16.04 9.45
N LEU A 79 -12.77 -16.52 8.94
CA LEU A 79 -11.56 -15.71 8.85
C LEU A 79 -11.74 -14.55 7.88
N LEU A 80 -12.34 -14.75 6.71
CA LEU A 80 -12.59 -13.66 5.76
C LEU A 80 -13.46 -12.56 6.35
N ASN A 81 -14.52 -12.92 7.08
CA ASN A 81 -15.42 -11.96 7.74
C ASN A 81 -14.77 -11.25 8.94
N SER A 82 -13.62 -11.73 9.43
CA SER A 82 -12.86 -11.03 10.46
C SER A 82 -12.10 -9.81 9.93
N TYR A 83 -11.85 -9.75 8.61
CA TYR A 83 -11.20 -8.62 7.97
C TYR A 83 -12.18 -7.48 7.70
N TYR A 84 -11.65 -6.26 7.67
CA TYR A 84 -12.40 -5.13 7.14
C TYR A 84 -12.64 -5.35 5.64
N SER A 85 -13.91 -5.45 5.22
CA SER A 85 -14.27 -5.89 3.87
C SER A 85 -13.60 -5.07 2.76
N ALA A 86 -13.50 -3.75 2.93
CA ALA A 86 -12.88 -2.88 1.93
C ALA A 86 -11.37 -3.10 1.76
N ALA A 87 -10.71 -3.80 2.70
CA ALA A 87 -9.31 -4.21 2.55
C ALA A 87 -9.14 -5.40 1.60
N MET A 88 -10.20 -6.18 1.36
CA MET A 88 -10.20 -7.30 0.42
C MET A 88 -10.48 -6.86 -1.02
N ASP A 89 -11.25 -5.79 -1.21
CA ASP A 89 -11.66 -5.27 -2.53
C ASP A 89 -10.51 -5.17 -3.55
N PRO A 90 -9.32 -4.63 -3.23
CA PRO A 90 -8.23 -4.54 -4.21
C PRO A 90 -7.53 -5.89 -4.50
N ILE A 91 -7.74 -6.91 -3.67
CA ILE A 91 -7.03 -8.20 -3.75
C ILE A 91 -7.87 -9.26 -4.48
N ILE A 92 -9.20 -9.19 -4.38
CA ILE A 92 -10.10 -10.14 -5.03
C ILE A 92 -10.21 -9.82 -6.52
N VAL A 93 -9.94 -10.81 -7.37
CA VAL A 93 -10.12 -10.70 -8.83
C VAL A 93 -11.58 -10.46 -9.15
N THR A 94 -11.88 -9.34 -9.80
CA THR A 94 -13.23 -8.97 -10.22
C THR A 94 -13.54 -9.49 -11.63
N GLN A 95 -14.84 -9.62 -11.94
CA GLN A 95 -15.29 -9.97 -13.28
C GLN A 95 -14.86 -8.92 -14.32
N SER A 96 -14.90 -7.63 -13.95
CA SER A 96 -14.48 -6.53 -14.81
C SER A 96 -13.00 -6.63 -15.20
N GLN A 97 -12.12 -7.00 -14.26
CA GLN A 97 -10.70 -7.22 -14.55
C GLN A 97 -10.51 -8.41 -15.50
N VAL A 98 -11.18 -9.52 -15.23
CA VAL A 98 -11.11 -10.72 -16.10
C VAL A 98 -11.55 -10.40 -17.53
N ASP A 99 -12.64 -9.66 -17.71
CA ASP A 99 -13.12 -9.29 -19.04
C ASP A 99 -12.18 -8.30 -19.73
N SER A 100 -11.65 -7.32 -18.99
CA SER A 100 -10.64 -6.39 -19.50
C SER A 100 -9.36 -7.11 -19.96
N TRP A 101 -8.83 -8.04 -19.16
CA TRP A 101 -7.60 -8.77 -19.51
C TRP A 101 -7.75 -9.71 -20.70
N LYS A 102 -8.97 -10.22 -20.99
CA LYS A 102 -9.21 -11.01 -22.20
C LYS A 102 -9.07 -10.19 -23.47
N GLU A 103 -9.54 -8.94 -23.44
CA GLU A 103 -9.53 -8.04 -24.59
C GLU A 103 -8.19 -7.32 -24.76
N ASP A 104 -7.46 -7.11 -23.67
CA ASP A 104 -6.17 -6.43 -23.69
C ASP A 104 -5.07 -7.30 -24.36
N LYS A 105 -4.45 -6.72 -25.39
CA LYS A 105 -3.33 -7.33 -26.12
C LYS A 105 -2.04 -7.33 -25.30
N ASN A 106 -1.92 -6.42 -24.34
CA ASN A 106 -0.76 -6.29 -23.46
C ASN A 106 -0.91 -7.08 -22.15
N ALA A 107 -2.10 -7.60 -21.85
CA ALA A 107 -2.31 -8.40 -20.65
C ALA A 107 -1.45 -9.67 -20.66
N THR A 108 -0.85 -9.98 -19.52
CA THR A 108 0.07 -11.10 -19.34
C THR A 108 -0.67 -12.44 -19.42
N THR A 109 0.07 -13.52 -19.67
CA THR A 109 -0.52 -14.88 -19.63
C THR A 109 -1.09 -15.20 -18.25
N ILE A 110 -0.49 -14.67 -17.18
CA ILE A 110 -0.96 -14.86 -15.80
C ILE A 110 -2.30 -14.16 -15.63
N GLN A 111 -2.40 -12.88 -15.98
CA GLN A 111 -3.66 -12.11 -15.93
C GLN A 111 -4.80 -12.82 -16.68
N LYS A 112 -4.51 -13.33 -17.88
CA LYS A 112 -5.50 -14.08 -18.69
C LYS A 112 -5.91 -15.42 -18.09
N SER A 113 -5.14 -15.97 -17.15
CA SER A 113 -5.48 -17.22 -16.45
C SER A 113 -6.31 -17.02 -15.18
N LEU A 114 -6.37 -15.80 -14.65
CA LEU A 114 -7.07 -15.48 -13.42
C LEU A 114 -8.59 -15.59 -13.59
N LYS A 115 -9.27 -15.97 -12.51
CA LYS A 115 -10.71 -16.16 -12.45
C LYS A 115 -11.32 -15.27 -11.38
N THR A 116 -12.53 -14.80 -11.65
CA THR A 116 -13.32 -14.01 -10.70
C THR A 116 -13.43 -14.71 -9.35
N GLY A 117 -13.22 -13.95 -8.27
CA GLY A 117 -13.26 -14.43 -6.89
C GLY A 117 -11.93 -14.96 -6.35
N GLN A 118 -10.92 -15.19 -7.19
CA GLN A 118 -9.60 -15.60 -6.71
C GLN A 118 -8.90 -14.47 -5.95
N PHE A 119 -8.15 -14.83 -4.93
CA PHE A 119 -7.24 -13.94 -4.21
C PHE A 119 -6.03 -14.74 -3.72
N TYR A 120 -4.88 -14.07 -3.62
CA TYR A 120 -3.58 -14.70 -3.36
C TYR A 120 -2.87 -14.14 -2.11
N GLY A 121 -3.57 -13.30 -1.35
CA GLY A 121 -3.06 -12.70 -0.13
C GLY A 121 -4.16 -12.30 0.82
N LEU A 122 -3.78 -12.08 2.09
CA LEU A 122 -4.66 -11.56 3.13
C LEU A 122 -4.18 -10.16 3.54
N PRO A 123 -5.08 -9.24 3.90
CA PRO A 123 -4.72 -7.89 4.33
C PRO A 123 -3.87 -7.92 5.60
N LEU A 124 -2.71 -7.25 5.56
CA LEU A 124 -1.90 -6.97 6.76
C LEU A 124 -2.23 -5.59 7.33
N ASP A 125 -2.39 -4.61 6.46
CA ASP A 125 -2.71 -3.23 6.80
C ASP A 125 -3.58 -2.61 5.72
N ILE A 126 -4.33 -1.60 6.11
CA ILE A 126 -5.04 -0.71 5.19
C ILE A 126 -4.46 0.69 5.33
N GLY A 127 -4.18 1.31 4.19
CA GLY A 127 -3.70 2.68 4.09
C GLY A 127 -4.49 3.43 3.03
N GLY A 128 -4.68 4.72 3.24
CA GLY A 128 -5.24 5.63 2.25
C GLY A 128 -4.18 6.59 1.75
N PHE A 129 -4.18 6.85 0.44
CA PHE A 129 -3.52 8.03 -0.10
C PHE A 129 -4.23 9.31 0.39
N PHE A 130 -3.62 10.47 0.15
CA PHE A 130 -4.22 11.80 0.41
C PHE A 130 -4.42 12.19 1.89
N THR A 131 -3.77 11.49 2.82
CA THR A 131 -3.74 11.93 4.22
C THR A 131 -2.57 12.87 4.47
N PHE A 132 -2.87 14.11 4.84
CA PHE A 132 -1.88 15.10 5.28
C PHE A 132 -1.86 15.18 6.80
N TYR A 133 -0.67 15.08 7.38
CA TYR A 133 -0.47 15.26 8.83
C TYR A 133 0.04 16.69 9.10
N GLY A 134 -0.66 17.42 9.95
CA GLY A 134 -0.28 18.77 10.37
C GLY A 134 0.54 18.77 11.67
N ASN A 135 1.61 19.55 11.72
CA ASN A 135 2.33 19.81 12.98
C ASN A 135 1.63 20.96 13.74
N LYS A 136 0.73 20.59 14.66
CA LYS A 136 -0.05 21.55 15.46
C LYS A 136 0.79 22.65 16.10
N LYS A 137 1.91 22.28 16.73
CA LYS A 137 2.80 23.23 17.41
C LYS A 137 3.37 24.26 16.44
N LEU A 138 3.81 23.81 15.26
CA LEU A 138 4.37 24.69 14.24
C LEU A 138 3.32 25.66 13.67
N ILE A 139 2.09 25.18 13.49
CA ILE A 139 0.96 26.01 13.01
C ILE A 139 0.62 27.09 14.05
N GLU A 140 0.56 26.74 15.33
CA GLU A 140 0.28 27.68 16.42
C GLU A 140 1.43 28.69 16.63
N GLU A 141 2.69 28.27 16.48
CA GLU A 141 3.86 29.16 16.49
C GLU A 141 3.82 30.21 15.36
N ALA A 142 3.18 29.88 14.23
CA ALA A 142 2.93 30.81 13.14
C ALA A 142 1.74 31.77 13.40
N GLY A 143 1.08 31.65 14.55
CA GLY A 143 -0.09 32.47 14.92
C GLY A 143 -1.39 32.01 14.26
N LEU A 144 -1.45 30.79 13.73
CA LEU A 144 -2.64 30.20 13.11
C LEU A 144 -3.34 29.22 14.06
N THR A 145 -4.62 28.97 13.82
CA THR A 145 -5.34 27.86 14.46
C THR A 145 -4.99 26.55 13.76
N ALA A 146 -4.62 25.52 14.53
CA ALA A 146 -4.30 24.19 14.01
C ALA A 146 -5.56 23.36 13.67
N GLU A 147 -6.32 23.85 12.69
CA GLU A 147 -7.44 23.14 12.07
C GLU A 147 -7.06 22.68 10.66
N ALA A 148 -7.64 21.59 10.20
CA ALA A 148 -7.41 21.13 8.83
C ALA A 148 -8.00 22.14 7.83
N PRO A 149 -7.23 22.60 6.83
CA PRO A 149 -7.76 23.49 5.80
C PRO A 149 -8.81 22.77 4.96
N LYS A 150 -9.86 23.49 4.57
CA LYS A 150 -11.00 22.96 3.82
C LYS A 150 -10.80 23.05 2.32
N THR A 151 -9.93 23.95 1.87
CA THR A 151 -9.60 24.12 0.46
C THR A 151 -8.10 24.09 0.24
N TRP A 152 -7.70 23.89 -1.03
CA TRP A 152 -6.29 23.91 -1.40
C TRP A 152 -5.66 25.29 -1.20
N GLU A 153 -6.41 26.37 -1.45
CA GLU A 153 -5.97 27.74 -1.24
C GLU A 153 -5.72 28.03 0.26
N GLU A 154 -6.60 27.53 1.14
CA GLU A 154 -6.38 27.61 2.58
C GLU A 154 -5.14 26.82 3.01
N PHE A 155 -4.91 25.64 2.42
CA PHE A 155 -3.72 24.83 2.66
C PHE A 155 -2.44 25.55 2.21
N VAL A 156 -2.42 26.11 1.00
CA VAL A 156 -1.28 26.90 0.48
C VAL A 156 -1.01 28.11 1.35
N THR A 157 -2.05 28.88 1.70
CA THR A 157 -1.93 30.07 2.56
C THR A 157 -1.37 29.70 3.94
N MET A 158 -1.81 28.59 4.51
CA MET A 158 -1.27 28.07 5.78
C MET A 158 0.22 27.74 5.66
N MET A 159 0.63 27.04 4.61
CA MET A 159 2.04 26.67 4.39
C MET A 159 2.94 27.90 4.19
N GLU A 160 2.48 28.89 3.42
CA GLU A 160 3.19 30.16 3.19
C GLU A 160 3.34 30.94 4.50
N THR A 161 2.28 31.04 5.29
CA THR A 161 2.30 31.72 6.60
C THR A 161 3.26 31.03 7.58
N VAL A 162 3.22 29.69 7.65
CA VAL A 162 4.16 28.92 8.48
C VAL A 162 5.60 29.23 8.06
N LYS A 163 5.89 29.28 6.76
CA LYS A 163 7.22 29.60 6.25
C LYS A 163 7.66 31.01 6.59
N GLU A 164 6.78 31.99 6.42
CA GLU A 164 7.06 33.40 6.72
C GLU A 164 7.33 33.63 8.21
N LYS A 165 6.48 33.08 9.09
CA LYS A 165 6.53 33.38 10.53
C LYS A 165 7.57 32.57 11.30
N THR A 166 7.86 31.35 10.86
CA THR A 166 8.74 30.42 11.61
C THR A 166 10.07 30.14 10.90
N GLY A 167 10.18 30.50 9.60
CA GLY A 167 11.30 30.10 8.76
C GLY A 167 11.31 28.61 8.36
N THR A 168 10.40 27.79 8.89
CA THR A 168 10.30 26.35 8.62
C THR A 168 9.46 26.09 7.36
N PRO A 169 9.85 25.17 6.46
CA PRO A 169 9.00 24.78 5.33
C PRO A 169 7.61 24.30 5.78
N GLY A 170 6.54 24.84 5.17
CA GLY A 170 5.16 24.45 5.48
C GLY A 170 4.75 23.06 4.97
N LEU A 171 5.54 22.48 4.05
CA LEU A 171 5.36 21.11 3.55
C LEU A 171 6.71 20.40 3.44
N VAL A 172 6.72 19.16 3.87
CA VAL A 172 7.83 18.22 3.64
C VAL A 172 7.25 17.02 2.90
N PHE A 173 7.83 16.69 1.75
CA PHE A 173 7.40 15.55 0.94
C PHE A 173 8.59 14.80 0.35
N GLY A 174 8.43 13.50 0.14
CA GLY A 174 9.45 12.61 -0.43
C GLY A 174 9.62 12.75 -1.94
N ALA A 175 9.86 13.97 -2.44
CA ALA A 175 9.90 14.34 -3.87
C ALA A 175 10.80 13.48 -4.77
N LYS A 176 11.82 12.86 -4.16
CA LYS A 176 12.85 12.09 -4.88
C LYS A 176 12.38 10.67 -5.26
N LEU A 177 11.22 10.24 -4.77
CA LEU A 177 10.60 8.97 -5.10
C LEU A 177 9.39 9.27 -6.01
N PRO A 178 9.48 9.02 -7.33
CA PRO A 178 8.42 9.36 -8.29
C PRO A 178 7.04 8.87 -7.87
N ASP A 179 6.94 7.61 -7.43
CA ASP A 179 5.67 7.03 -6.97
C ASP A 179 5.09 7.72 -5.73
N LEU A 180 5.95 8.23 -4.84
CA LEU A 180 5.47 9.01 -3.69
C LEU A 180 4.95 10.37 -4.13
N TRP A 181 5.64 11.02 -5.08
CA TRP A 181 5.14 12.27 -5.64
C TRP A 181 3.79 12.07 -6.34
N GLU A 182 3.70 11.11 -7.25
CA GLU A 182 2.50 10.84 -8.04
C GLU A 182 1.33 10.50 -7.13
N ASN A 183 1.45 9.47 -6.30
CA ASN A 183 0.33 8.97 -5.52
C ASN A 183 -0.09 9.89 -4.35
N TRP A 184 0.84 10.63 -3.73
CA TRP A 184 0.53 11.40 -2.51
C TRP A 184 0.32 12.90 -2.75
N ALA A 185 0.80 13.45 -3.87
CA ALA A 185 0.65 14.87 -4.20
C ALA A 185 0.08 15.10 -5.60
N GLY A 186 0.63 14.41 -6.62
CA GLY A 186 0.24 14.59 -8.02
C GLY A 186 -1.23 14.22 -8.29
N SER A 187 -1.66 13.03 -7.85
CA SER A 187 -3.03 12.57 -8.02
C SER A 187 -4.02 13.42 -7.23
N ALA A 188 -3.64 13.90 -6.03
CA ALA A 188 -4.46 14.80 -5.23
C ALA A 188 -4.72 16.10 -5.99
N LEU A 189 -3.65 16.69 -6.54
CA LEU A 189 -3.73 17.90 -7.36
C LEU A 189 -4.56 17.67 -8.63
N SER A 190 -4.39 16.54 -9.32
CA SER A 190 -5.17 16.22 -10.53
C SER A 190 -6.66 16.12 -10.22
N ILE A 191 -7.04 15.37 -9.17
CA ILE A 191 -8.44 15.21 -8.75
C ILE A 191 -9.05 16.55 -8.34
N MET A 192 -8.28 17.41 -7.64
CA MET A 192 -8.75 18.74 -7.25
C MET A 192 -8.96 19.67 -8.45
N LEU A 193 -8.09 19.60 -9.46
CA LEU A 193 -8.18 20.44 -10.67
C LEU A 193 -9.26 19.96 -11.66
N ASN A 194 -9.45 18.65 -11.74
CA ASN A 194 -10.23 18.00 -12.81
C ASN A 194 -11.49 17.27 -12.29
N GLU A 195 -11.84 17.41 -11.01
CA GLU A 195 -12.88 16.63 -10.31
C GLU A 195 -12.54 15.12 -10.24
N PRO A 196 -13.31 14.27 -9.53
CA PRO A 196 -13.00 12.84 -9.35
C PRO A 196 -12.86 12.02 -10.65
N GLN A 197 -13.30 12.55 -11.80
CA GLN A 197 -13.16 11.90 -13.10
C GLN A 197 -11.84 12.22 -13.81
N GLY A 198 -11.01 13.11 -13.26
CA GLY A 198 -9.70 13.46 -13.80
C GLY A 198 -8.53 12.62 -13.30
N TYR A 199 -8.83 11.45 -12.73
CA TYR A 199 -7.86 10.42 -12.36
C TYR A 199 -7.90 9.29 -13.38
#